data_AF-A0A9D4K2U5-F1
#
_entry.id   AF-A0A9D4K2U5-F1
#
_cell.length_a   1.000
_cell.length_b   1.000
_cell.length_c   1.000
_cell.angle_alpha   90.00
_cell.angle_beta   90.00
_cell.angle_gamma   90.00
#
_symmetry.space_group_name_H-M   'P 1'
#
loop_
_entity.id
_entity.type
_entity.pdbx_description
1 polymer ?
#
loop_
_entity_poly.entity_id
_entity_poly.type
_entity_poly.pdbx_seq_one_letter_code
_entity_poly.pdbx_strand_id
1 'polypeptide(L)'
;MLFRDTTHDYHAFTHIPNHFPMLFRDTTHDYHAFTHIPNHFPMVFRDTTHDYNAFTHIHNHFPMLFRDTNHDYHAFTHIHQHFPMLFRNTTHYYHAFTHIPNHFSTLFWTTTNDYHAVNHIPNQFPTLLRNTTHDYLVFTHIH
;
A
#
# COMPACT_ATOMS: atom_id res chain seq x y z
N MET A 1 -1.74 3.68 17.22
CA MET A 1 -0.66 4.67 17.40
C MET A 1 -0.89 5.84 16.47
N LEU A 2 -0.54 7.06 16.90
CA LEU A 2 -0.68 8.28 16.11
C LEU A 2 0.71 8.83 15.82
N PHE A 3 1.01 9.07 14.54
CA PHE A 3 2.17 9.82 14.08
C PHE A 3 1.67 11.10 13.44
N ARG A 4 2.21 12.24 13.88
CA ARG A 4 1.75 13.54 13.42
C ARG A 4 2.92 14.51 13.31
N ASP A 5 2.99 15.21 12.18
CA ASP A 5 3.99 16.26 11.95
C ASP A 5 5.43 15.69 12.09
N THR A 6 5.64 14.46 11.59
CA THR A 6 6.91 13.73 11.76
C THR A 6 7.63 13.50 10.44
N THR A 7 8.96 13.54 10.51
CA THR A 7 9.87 13.08 9.46
C THR A 7 10.81 12.04 10.05
N HIS A 8 10.88 10.85 9.45
CA HIS A 8 11.87 9.85 9.87
C HIS A 8 12.46 9.11 8.68
N ASP A 9 13.69 8.67 8.86
CA ASP A 9 14.39 7.73 7.98
C ASP A 9 14.64 6.44 8.79
N TYR A 10 14.14 5.32 8.27
CA TYR A 10 14.25 4.02 8.88
C TYR A 10 15.09 3.08 8.00
N HIS A 11 16.27 2.70 8.49
CA HIS A 11 17.09 1.68 7.83
C HIS A 11 16.43 0.30 7.82
N ALA A 12 15.83 -0.11 8.95
CA ALA A 12 15.09 -1.35 9.05
C ALA A 12 13.96 -1.19 10.06
N PHE A 13 12.75 -1.56 9.65
CA PHE A 13 11.58 -1.55 10.52
C PHE A 13 10.80 -2.85 10.33
N THR A 14 10.63 -3.59 11.42
CA THR A 14 9.85 -4.82 11.44
C THR A 14 8.79 -4.73 12.53
N HIS A 15 7.54 -4.98 12.18
CA HIS A 15 6.43 -4.86 13.13
C HIS A 15 5.36 -5.95 12.91
N ILE A 16 5.16 -6.77 13.94
CA ILE A 16 4.36 -8.00 13.89
C ILE A 16 3.39 -8.06 15.10
N PRO A 17 2.41 -7.14 15.21
CA PRO A 17 1.43 -7.18 16.28
C PRO A 17 0.20 -8.00 15.91
N ASN A 18 -0.52 -8.55 16.90
CA ASN A 18 -1.80 -9.20 16.64
C ASN A 18 -2.90 -8.20 16.22
N HIS A 19 -2.98 -7.06 16.92
CA HIS A 19 -3.93 -5.98 16.61
C HIS A 19 -3.34 -4.62 16.93
N PHE A 20 -3.24 -3.71 15.95
CA PHE A 20 -2.65 -2.40 16.20
C PHE A 20 -3.08 -1.35 15.16
N PRO A 21 -4.06 -0.50 15.43
CA PRO A 21 -4.41 0.57 14.48
C PRO A 21 -3.29 1.61 14.37
N MET A 22 -2.98 2.09 13.16
CA MET A 22 -2.08 3.24 12.95
C MET A 22 -2.77 4.38 12.23
N LEU A 23 -2.46 5.60 12.64
CA LEU A 23 -2.85 6.82 11.95
C LEU A 23 -1.63 7.70 11.72
N PHE A 24 -1.44 8.08 10.46
CA PHE A 24 -0.39 8.98 10.01
C PHE A 24 -1.04 10.25 9.46
N ARG A 25 -0.59 11.40 9.97
CA ARG A 25 -1.10 12.70 9.54
C ARG A 25 0.04 13.69 9.36
N ASP A 26 0.14 14.32 8.20
CA ASP A 26 1.17 15.32 7.94
C ASP A 26 2.59 14.73 8.15
N THR A 27 2.85 13.56 7.57
CA THR A 27 4.13 12.83 7.80
C THR A 27 4.91 12.56 6.52
N THR A 28 6.22 12.51 6.66
CA THR A 28 7.14 12.04 5.61
C THR A 28 8.02 10.93 6.18
N HIS A 29 8.08 9.77 5.53
CA HIS A 29 9.04 8.75 5.95
C HIS A 29 9.71 8.03 4.79
N ASP A 30 10.99 7.77 4.98
CA ASP A 30 11.79 6.97 4.07
C ASP A 30 12.14 5.66 4.77
N TYR A 31 11.89 4.54 4.09
CA TYR A 31 12.13 3.20 4.61
C TYR A 31 13.03 2.42 3.66
N HIS A 32 14.21 2.04 4.14
CA HIS A 32 15.10 1.17 3.39
C HIS A 32 14.60 -0.29 3.36
N ALA A 33 14.17 -0.79 4.51
CA ALA A 33 13.56 -2.11 4.62
C ALA A 33 12.41 -2.08 5.63
N PHE A 34 11.19 -2.31 5.15
CA PHE A 34 10.00 -2.35 5.98
C PHE A 34 9.29 -3.69 5.82
N THR A 35 9.10 -4.38 6.94
CA THR A 35 8.33 -5.62 6.99
C THR A 35 7.25 -5.50 8.04
N HIS A 36 6.02 -5.77 7.65
CA HIS A 36 4.88 -5.68 8.55
C HIS A 36 4.00 -6.90 8.34
N ILE A 37 3.65 -7.57 9.45
CA ILE A 37 2.90 -8.84 9.45
C ILE A 37 1.86 -8.95 10.60
N PRO A 38 0.87 -8.05 10.75
CA PRO A 38 -0.26 -8.27 11.64
C PRO A 38 -1.35 -9.22 11.15
N ASN A 39 -2.12 -9.72 12.12
CA ASN A 39 -3.36 -10.45 11.89
C ASN A 39 -4.54 -9.51 11.56
N HIS A 40 -4.76 -8.45 12.35
CA HIS A 40 -5.79 -7.44 12.11
C HIS A 40 -5.29 -6.01 12.36
N PHE A 41 -5.33 -5.13 11.37
CA PHE A 41 -4.67 -3.84 11.53
C PHE A 41 -5.22 -2.78 10.56
N PRO A 42 -5.99 -1.81 11.03
CA PRO A 42 -6.41 -0.71 10.17
C PRO A 42 -5.31 0.36 10.07
N MET A 43 -5.08 0.90 8.87
CA MET A 43 -4.22 2.08 8.67
C MET A 43 -4.99 3.22 8.02
N VAL A 44 -4.70 4.43 8.50
CA VAL A 44 -5.19 5.67 7.91
C VAL A 44 -4.01 6.59 7.65
N PHE A 45 -3.89 7.03 6.41
CA PHE A 45 -2.89 8.00 5.95
C PHE A 45 -3.58 9.25 5.46
N ARG A 46 -3.15 10.40 5.96
CA ARG A 46 -3.67 11.70 5.56
C ARG A 46 -2.53 12.69 5.36
N ASP A 47 -2.45 13.29 4.18
CA ASP A 47 -1.45 14.31 3.88
C ASP A 47 -0.03 13.76 4.11
N THR A 48 0.29 12.61 3.51
CA THR A 48 1.55 11.89 3.76
C THR A 48 2.35 11.60 2.51
N THR A 49 3.67 11.58 2.64
CA THR A 49 4.61 11.08 1.63
C THR A 49 5.44 9.95 2.21
N HIS A 50 5.58 8.85 1.47
CA HIS A 50 6.45 7.75 1.89
C HIS A 50 7.28 7.22 0.74
N ASP A 51 8.56 6.94 1.00
CA ASP A 51 9.44 6.21 0.09
C ASP A 51 9.80 4.87 0.71
N TYR A 52 9.67 3.80 -0.06
CA TYR A 52 10.04 2.45 0.34
C TYR A 52 10.95 1.79 -0.68
N ASN A 53 12.19 1.54 -0.26
CA ASN A 53 13.14 0.75 -1.06
C ASN A 53 12.71 -0.72 -1.13
N ALA A 54 12.43 -1.33 0.02
CA ALA A 54 11.92 -2.69 0.13
C ALA A 54 10.77 -2.73 1.14
N PHE A 55 9.56 -3.04 0.67
CA PHE A 55 8.37 -3.13 1.49
C PHE A 55 7.69 -4.49 1.33
N THR A 56 7.47 -5.14 2.47
CA THR A 56 6.73 -6.39 2.55
C THR A 56 5.55 -6.25 3.52
N HIS A 57 4.37 -6.56 3.03
CA HIS A 57 3.12 -6.58 3.80
C HIS A 57 2.45 -7.94 3.68
N ILE A 58 2.14 -8.56 4.82
CA ILE A 58 1.49 -9.88 4.85
C ILE A 58 0.42 -9.92 5.95
N HIS A 59 -0.87 -9.85 5.61
CA HIS A 59 -1.98 -9.78 6.61
C HIS A 59 -3.21 -10.62 6.28
N ASN A 60 -3.95 -10.99 7.32
CA ASN A 60 -5.25 -11.66 7.16
C ASN A 60 -6.41 -10.67 6.93
N HIS A 61 -6.57 -9.66 7.79
CA HIS A 61 -7.62 -8.66 7.63
C HIS A 61 -7.08 -7.25 7.87
N PHE A 62 -7.19 -6.39 6.88
CA PHE A 62 -6.58 -5.08 6.91
C PHE A 62 -7.56 -4.11 6.23
N PRO A 63 -7.87 -2.94 6.80
CA PRO A 63 -8.45 -1.90 5.96
C PRO A 63 -7.49 -0.73 5.87
N MET A 64 -7.27 -0.21 4.66
CA MET A 64 -6.50 1.01 4.45
C MET A 64 -7.33 2.14 3.89
N LEU A 65 -7.10 3.34 4.43
CA LEU A 65 -7.61 4.58 3.89
C LEU A 65 -6.45 5.52 3.61
N PHE A 66 -6.39 6.00 2.38
CA PHE A 66 -5.43 6.97 1.92
C PHE A 66 -6.14 8.21 1.42
N ARG A 67 -5.75 9.36 1.95
CA ARG A 67 -6.26 10.66 1.52
C ARG A 67 -5.10 11.63 1.33
N ASP A 68 -5.01 12.21 0.14
CA ASP A 68 -4.03 13.25 -0.18
C ASP A 68 -2.60 12.73 0.08
N THR A 69 -2.24 11.60 -0.53
CA THR A 69 -0.98 10.88 -0.25
C THR A 69 -0.14 10.59 -1.48
N ASN A 70 1.18 10.53 -1.30
CA ASN A 70 2.10 10.04 -2.31
C ASN A 70 2.95 8.90 -1.73
N HIS A 71 3.10 7.81 -2.48
CA HIS A 71 4.00 6.72 -2.10
C HIS A 71 4.85 6.28 -3.29
N ASP A 72 6.13 6.11 -3.05
CA ASP A 72 7.05 5.50 -4.00
C ASP A 72 7.52 4.14 -3.44
N TYR A 73 7.48 3.11 -4.27
CA TYR A 73 7.89 1.77 -3.91
C TYR A 73 8.84 1.19 -4.96
N HIS A 74 10.09 0.98 -4.57
CA HIS A 74 11.05 0.31 -5.44
C HIS A 74 10.81 -1.21 -5.53
N ALA A 75 10.66 -1.88 -4.39
CA ALA A 75 10.28 -3.28 -4.33
C ALA A 75 9.12 -3.48 -3.34
N PHE A 76 7.94 -3.78 -3.87
CA PHE A 76 6.71 -3.94 -3.09
C PHE A 76 6.16 -5.36 -3.23
N THR A 77 6.01 -6.03 -2.09
CA THR A 77 5.34 -7.33 -1.98
C THR A 77 4.17 -7.22 -1.01
N HIS A 78 2.99 -7.61 -1.48
CA HIS A 78 1.75 -7.46 -0.72
C HIS A 78 0.90 -8.73 -0.85
N ILE A 79 0.73 -9.46 0.27
CA ILE A 79 0.08 -10.78 0.35
C ILE A 79 -1.04 -10.75 1.39
N HIS A 80 -2.31 -10.87 0.96
CA HIS A 80 -3.45 -10.66 1.88
C HIS A 80 -4.65 -11.56 1.65
N GLN A 81 -5.37 -11.86 2.74
CA GLN A 81 -6.57 -12.69 2.73
C GLN A 81 -7.86 -11.90 2.50
N HIS A 82 -8.12 -10.81 3.25
CA HIS A 82 -9.32 -9.99 3.10
C HIS A 82 -9.01 -8.50 3.28
N PHE A 83 -9.28 -7.69 2.25
CA PHE A 83 -8.76 -6.32 2.24
C PHE A 83 -9.60 -5.29 1.46
N PRO A 84 -10.29 -4.36 2.14
CA PRO A 84 -10.79 -3.14 1.50
C PRO A 84 -9.75 -2.01 1.51
N MET A 85 -9.56 -1.35 0.36
CA MET A 85 -8.85 -0.06 0.27
C MET A 85 -9.73 1.05 -0.25
N LEU A 86 -9.53 2.24 0.32
CA LEU A 86 -10.06 3.48 -0.18
C LEU A 86 -8.92 4.45 -0.45
N PHE A 87 -8.88 4.94 -1.69
CA PHE A 87 -7.91 5.93 -2.13
C PHE A 87 -8.64 7.19 -2.59
N ARG A 88 -8.20 8.34 -2.08
CA ARG A 88 -8.70 9.64 -2.51
C ARG A 88 -7.54 10.62 -2.72
N ASN A 89 -7.39 11.12 -3.95
CA ASN A 89 -6.32 12.04 -4.32
C ASN A 89 -4.95 11.46 -3.96
N THR A 90 -4.65 10.31 -4.54
CA THR A 90 -3.43 9.55 -4.21
C THR A 90 -2.60 9.28 -5.43
N THR A 91 -1.29 9.27 -5.25
CA THR A 91 -0.35 8.80 -6.25
C THR A 91 0.46 7.66 -5.69
N HIS A 92 0.63 6.60 -6.47
CA HIS A 92 1.58 5.53 -6.16
C HIS A 92 2.47 5.25 -7.36
N TYR A 93 3.76 5.14 -7.10
CA TYR A 93 4.74 4.67 -8.06
C TYR A 93 5.26 3.31 -7.59
N TYR A 94 5.27 2.33 -8.49
CA TYR A 94 5.73 0.99 -8.21
C TYR A 94 6.73 0.55 -9.26
N HIS A 95 7.99 0.37 -8.86
CA HIS A 95 9.02 -0.12 -9.79
C HIS A 95 8.96 -1.63 -9.99
N ALA A 96 8.90 -2.38 -8.89
CA ALA A 96 8.66 -3.82 -8.88
C ALA A 96 7.53 -4.15 -7.89
N PHE A 97 6.43 -4.66 -8.41
CA PHE A 97 5.23 -4.97 -7.63
C PHE A 97 4.87 -6.45 -7.73
N THR A 98 4.69 -7.08 -6.57
CA THR A 98 4.10 -8.41 -6.45
C THR A 98 2.84 -8.34 -5.59
N HIS A 99 1.72 -8.77 -6.15
CA HIS A 99 0.42 -8.76 -5.48
C HIS A 99 -0.22 -10.13 -5.46
N ILE A 100 -0.58 -10.61 -4.27
CA ILE A 100 -1.20 -11.92 -4.06
C ILE A 100 -2.42 -11.77 -3.12
N PRO A 101 -3.59 -11.32 -3.65
CA PRO A 101 -4.82 -11.16 -2.87
C PRO A 101 -5.72 -12.42 -2.94
N ASN A 102 -6.37 -12.77 -1.83
CA ASN A 102 -7.39 -13.82 -1.76
C ASN A 102 -8.84 -13.29 -1.76
N HIS A 103 -9.09 -12.15 -1.11
CA HIS A 103 -10.32 -11.36 -1.18
C HIS A 103 -10.02 -9.86 -1.09
N PHE A 104 -10.37 -9.10 -2.13
CA PHE A 104 -10.01 -7.69 -2.21
C PHE A 104 -11.18 -6.84 -2.70
N SER A 105 -11.24 -5.59 -2.26
CA SER A 105 -12.11 -4.58 -2.85
C SER A 105 -11.40 -3.23 -2.83
N THR A 106 -11.50 -2.49 -3.92
CA THR A 106 -10.88 -1.16 -4.02
C THR A 106 -11.85 -0.12 -4.49
N LEU A 107 -11.73 1.05 -3.88
CA LEU A 107 -12.42 2.25 -4.29
C LEU A 107 -11.39 3.36 -4.52
N PHE A 108 -11.31 3.84 -5.75
CA PHE A 108 -10.39 4.90 -6.16
C PHE A 108 -11.16 6.17 -6.51
N TRP A 109 -10.67 7.30 -6.00
CA TRP A 109 -11.25 8.61 -6.23
C TRP A 109 -10.14 9.62 -6.56
N THR A 110 -9.93 9.87 -7.85
CA THR A 110 -8.79 10.68 -8.31
C THR A 110 -7.48 10.04 -7.86
N THR A 111 -7.07 8.97 -8.55
CA THR A 111 -5.83 8.25 -8.22
C THR A 111 -4.99 8.04 -9.45
N THR A 112 -3.68 8.17 -9.30
CA THR A 112 -2.71 7.76 -10.32
C THR A 112 -1.89 6.61 -9.73
N ASN A 113 -1.83 5.51 -10.46
CA ASN A 113 -0.90 4.43 -10.16
C ASN A 113 -0.02 4.20 -11.40
N ASP A 114 1.28 4.20 -11.21
CA ASP A 114 2.25 3.92 -12.27
C ASP A 114 3.07 2.69 -11.88
N TYR A 115 3.10 1.70 -12.75
CA TYR A 115 3.75 0.42 -12.52
C TYR A 115 4.76 0.11 -13.62
N HIS A 116 6.03 -0.04 -13.24
CA HIS A 116 7.07 -0.44 -14.18
C HIS A 116 7.09 -1.96 -14.42
N ALA A 117 7.08 -2.76 -13.36
CA ALA A 117 7.06 -4.22 -13.45
C ALA A 117 6.06 -4.81 -12.44
N VAL A 118 5.09 -5.58 -12.93
CA VAL A 118 4.04 -6.19 -12.11
C VAL A 118 4.02 -7.70 -12.28
N ASN A 119 4.02 -8.40 -11.15
CA ASN A 119 3.65 -9.81 -11.05
C ASN A 119 2.33 -9.90 -10.29
N HIS A 120 1.26 -10.23 -10.98
CA HIS A 120 -0.07 -10.34 -10.38
C HIS A 120 -0.59 -11.77 -10.45
N ILE A 121 -0.97 -12.32 -9.30
CA ILE A 121 -1.64 -13.63 -9.21
C ILE A 121 -3.15 -13.37 -9.10
N PRO A 122 -3.98 -13.82 -10.07
CA PRO A 122 -5.38 -13.45 -10.13
C PRO A 122 -6.23 -14.09 -9.03
N ASN A 123 -7.10 -13.27 -8.45
CA ASN A 123 -8.41 -13.68 -7.95
C ASN A 123 -9.42 -12.56 -8.33
N GLN A 124 -10.68 -12.92 -8.61
CA GLN A 124 -11.69 -12.00 -9.16
C GLN A 124 -12.33 -11.12 -8.09
N PHE A 125 -12.34 -9.78 -8.28
CA PHE A 125 -12.82 -8.84 -7.27
C PHE A 125 -13.53 -7.59 -7.81
N PRO A 126 -14.41 -6.97 -6.99
CA PRO A 126 -15.03 -5.69 -7.31
C PRO A 126 -14.04 -4.52 -7.13
N THR A 127 -13.86 -3.75 -8.19
CA THR A 127 -13.11 -2.49 -8.21
C THR A 127 -14.01 -1.36 -8.70
N LEU A 128 -14.08 -0.25 -7.96
CA LEU A 128 -14.76 0.96 -8.38
C LEU A 128 -13.75 2.06 -8.67
N LEU A 129 -13.77 2.59 -9.90
CA LEU A 129 -12.85 3.61 -10.38
C LEU A 129 -13.58 4.92 -10.68
N ARG A 130 -13.02 6.03 -10.21
CA ARG A 130 -13.44 7.37 -10.61
C ARG A 130 -12.23 8.26 -10.81
N ASN A 131 -12.05 8.74 -12.04
CA ASN A 131 -10.91 9.57 -12.45
C ASN A 131 -9.57 8.92 -12.07
N THR A 132 -9.42 7.64 -12.39
CA THR A 132 -8.23 6.87 -12.05
C THR A 132 -7.42 6.58 -13.30
N THR A 133 -6.10 6.82 -13.22
CA THR A 133 -5.14 6.43 -14.25
C THR A 133 -4.30 5.28 -13.72
N HIS A 134 -4.17 4.21 -14.51
CA HIS A 134 -3.22 3.14 -14.25
C HIS A 134 -2.34 2.98 -15.48
N ASP A 135 -1.04 3.19 -15.31
CA ASP A 135 -0.05 3.00 -16.37
C ASP A 135 0.81 1.78 -16.02
N TYR A 136 0.96 0.87 -16.98
CA TYR A 136 1.73 -0.38 -16.82
C TYR A 136 2.74 -0.48 -17.95
N LEU A 137 4.04 -0.58 -17.62
CA LEU A 137 5.09 -0.79 -18.61
C LEU A 137 5.33 -2.28 -18.87
N VAL A 138 5.39 -3.10 -17.82
CA VAL A 138 5.56 -4.55 -17.91
C VAL A 138 4.59 -5.25 -16.95
N PHE A 139 3.76 -6.14 -17.49
CA PHE A 139 2.76 -6.89 -16.72
C PHE A 139 2.88 -8.39 -16.99
N THR A 140 3.12 -9.16 -15.93
CA THR A 140 3.20 -10.62 -15.97
C THR A 140 2.02 -11.22 -15.19
N HIS A 141 1.28 -12.10 -15.86
CA HIS A 141 0.16 -12.84 -15.28
C HIS A 141 0.61 -14.28 -15.00
N ILE A 142 0.54 -14.71 -13.73
CA ILE A 142 0.96 -16.05 -13.31
C ILE A 142 -0.30 -16.86 -12.98
N HIS A 143 -0.48 -18.00 -13.66
CA HIS A 143 -1.61 -18.94 -13.51
C HIS A 143 -1.30 -20.07 -12.53
#